data_AF-A0A1Y2C8D5-F1
#
_entry.id   AF-A0A1Y2C8D5-F1
#
_cell.length_a   1.000
_cell.length_b   1.000
_cell.length_c   1.000
_cell.angle_alpha   90.00
_cell.angle_beta   90.00
_cell.angle_gamma   90.00
#
_symmetry.space_group_name_H-M   'P 1'
#
loop_
_entity.id
_entity.type
_entity.pdbx_description
1 polymer ?
#
loop_
_entity_poly.entity_id
_entity_poly.type
_entity_poly.pdbx_seq_one_letter_code
_entity_poly.pdbx_strand_id
1 'polypeptide(L)'
;LGMQLGSQALAQGQAVVHQNINRFINIPKLKYYFNVSNSYVLNKLRVLVFSFRQKSWTRLVLRVDNSATGPVEVFKPPREDLNAPDLYIPIMSFVTYVLLVGVTLNTRKEFKPEVLGMTSSTALLIIAFEVLAFKLCCYLLSVTTDVPWFDLIAYCGYKFVPVLICLMLNLVFPIPAVVYGVLAYLIVSYSFFTLRSVKYLVLPDTNNSTLIATQRQQRIYLLFMFVGIQALTSFFL
;
A
#
# COMPACT_ATOMS: atom_id res chain seq x y z
N LEU A 1 19.64 11.86 44.97
CA LEU A 1 19.50 10.39 44.88
C LEU A 1 18.19 9.93 44.24
N GLY A 2 17.02 10.48 44.60
CA GLY A 2 15.73 10.08 43.99
C GLY A 2 15.58 10.36 42.48
N MET A 3 16.07 11.49 41.97
CA MET A 3 15.96 11.83 40.53
C MET A 3 16.83 10.96 39.62
N GLN A 4 17.99 10.50 40.12
CA GLN A 4 18.89 9.63 39.36
C GLN A 4 18.32 8.21 39.28
N LEU A 5 17.76 7.70 40.38
CA LEU A 5 17.04 6.43 40.40
C LEU A 5 15.76 6.48 39.55
N GLY A 6 15.04 7.61 39.55
CA GLY A 6 13.91 7.84 38.65
C GLY A 6 14.32 7.84 37.17
N SER A 7 15.41 8.52 36.81
CA SER A 7 15.93 8.52 35.44
C SER A 7 16.43 7.15 34.99
N GLN A 8 17.05 6.36 35.87
CA GLN A 8 17.51 5.00 35.58
C GLN A 8 16.36 4.00 35.48
N ALA A 9 15.34 4.10 36.33
CA ALA A 9 14.13 3.28 36.24
C ALA A 9 13.33 3.59 34.95
N LEU A 10 13.25 4.87 34.56
CA LEU A 10 12.65 5.26 33.27
C LEU A 10 13.47 4.77 32.08
N ALA A 11 14.80 4.88 32.13
CA ALA A 11 15.67 4.39 31.05
C ALA A 11 15.61 2.86 30.90
N GLN A 12 15.57 2.12 32.02
CA GLN A 12 15.40 0.67 32.02
C GLN A 12 13.98 0.27 31.57
N GLY A 13 12.94 1.01 31.99
CA GLY A 13 11.57 0.83 31.51
C GLY A 13 11.46 1.05 30.00
N GLN A 14 12.09 2.10 29.48
CA GLN A 14 12.18 2.34 28.03
C GLN A 14 12.92 1.21 27.33
N ALA A 15 14.05 0.73 27.85
CA ALA A 15 14.80 -0.37 27.24
C ALA A 15 14.00 -1.68 27.19
N VAL A 16 13.29 -2.04 28.26
CA VAL A 16 12.44 -3.25 28.33
C VAL A 16 11.25 -3.14 27.38
N VAL A 17 10.62 -1.96 27.30
CA VAL A 17 9.53 -1.70 26.35
C VAL A 17 10.04 -1.75 24.92
N HIS A 18 11.20 -1.13 24.62
CA HIS A 18 11.79 -1.16 23.30
C HIS A 18 12.18 -2.57 22.86
N GLN A 19 12.73 -3.40 23.76
CA GLN A 19 13.12 -4.77 23.45
C GLN A 19 11.89 -5.67 23.21
N ASN A 20 10.84 -5.54 24.03
CA ASN A 20 9.61 -6.29 23.83
C ASN A 20 8.84 -5.85 22.58
N ILE A 21 8.74 -4.54 22.32
CA ILE A 21 8.07 -4.03 21.11
C ILE A 21 8.86 -4.42 19.85
N ASN A 22 10.19 -4.32 19.85
CA ASN A 22 10.99 -4.74 18.68
C ASN A 22 10.86 -6.23 18.36
N ARG A 23 10.52 -7.08 19.35
CA ARG A 23 10.29 -8.52 19.14
C ARG A 23 9.03 -8.80 18.32
N PHE A 24 8.00 -7.96 18.45
CA PHE A 24 6.73 -8.12 17.71
C PHE A 24 6.64 -7.21 16.48
N ILE A 25 7.19 -5.99 16.55
CA ILE A 25 7.14 -4.99 15.48
C ILE A 25 8.53 -4.34 15.38
N ASN A 26 9.22 -4.57 14.26
CA ASN A 26 10.49 -3.90 13.98
C ASN A 26 10.22 -2.41 13.68
N ILE A 27 10.27 -1.57 14.72
CA ILE A 27 9.97 -0.13 14.67
C ILE A 27 10.80 0.59 13.58
N PRO A 28 12.10 0.30 13.39
CA PRO A 28 12.88 0.87 12.29
C PRO A 28 12.27 0.62 10.90
N LYS A 29 11.81 -0.61 10.63
CA LYS A 29 11.16 -0.94 9.35
C LYS A 29 9.84 -0.20 9.18
N LEU A 30 9.05 -0.06 10.25
CA LEU A 30 7.79 0.69 10.18
C LEU A 30 8.06 2.19 9.91
N LYS A 31 9.04 2.78 10.61
CA LYS A 31 9.45 4.18 10.43
C LYS A 31 9.86 4.49 8.99
N TYR A 32 10.45 3.53 8.28
CA TYR A 32 10.77 3.66 6.86
C TYR A 32 9.52 3.91 6.00
N TYR A 33 8.43 3.16 6.20
CA TYR A 33 7.18 3.30 5.43
C TYR A 33 6.40 4.59 5.70
N PHE A 34 6.64 5.22 6.86
CA PHE A 34 6.02 6.50 7.23
C PHE A 34 6.92 7.72 6.98
N ASN A 35 8.14 7.53 6.48
CA ASN A 35 9.04 8.64 6.15
C ASN A 35 8.63 9.30 4.82
N VAL A 36 7.60 10.14 4.92
CA VAL A 36 6.91 10.76 3.79
C VAL A 36 6.94 12.29 3.92
N SER A 37 7.02 13.00 2.79
CA SER A 37 6.92 14.47 2.72
C SER A 37 5.63 14.91 2.03
N ASN A 38 5.15 16.13 2.29
CA ASN A 38 3.94 16.67 1.64
C ASN A 38 4.07 16.69 0.11
N SER A 39 5.23 17.09 -0.40
CA SER A 39 5.53 17.08 -1.84
C SER A 39 5.51 15.67 -2.42
N TYR A 40 5.99 14.67 -1.65
CA TYR A 40 5.86 13.26 -2.06
C TYR A 40 4.39 12.85 -2.17
N VAL A 41 3.55 13.17 -1.18
CA VAL A 41 2.13 12.77 -1.18
C VAL A 41 1.42 13.32 -2.41
N LEU A 42 1.60 14.60 -2.72
CA LEU A 42 1.00 15.23 -3.91
C LEU A 42 1.46 14.56 -5.20
N ASN A 43 2.76 14.29 -5.33
CA ASN A 43 3.31 13.62 -6.50
C ASN A 43 2.80 12.18 -6.61
N LYS A 44 2.68 11.46 -5.49
CA LYS A 44 2.21 10.08 -5.45
C LYS A 44 0.73 9.98 -5.80
N LEU A 45 -0.11 10.88 -5.28
CA LEU A 45 -1.52 10.99 -5.67
C LEU A 45 -1.66 11.28 -7.16
N ARG A 46 -0.81 12.14 -7.73
CA ARG A 46 -0.79 12.40 -9.17
C ARG A 46 -0.46 11.15 -9.97
N VAL A 47 0.46 10.30 -9.51
CA VAL A 47 0.77 9.02 -10.15
C VAL A 47 -0.40 8.03 -10.03
N LEU A 48 -1.09 7.97 -8.89
CA LEU A 48 -2.25 7.09 -8.72
C LEU A 48 -3.41 7.48 -9.67
N VAL A 49 -3.67 8.78 -9.84
CA VAL A 49 -4.74 9.29 -10.71
C VAL A 49 -4.34 9.26 -12.19
N PHE A 50 -3.08 9.57 -12.50
CA PHE A 50 -2.56 9.65 -13.87
C PHE A 50 -1.41 8.67 -14.08
N SER A 51 -1.68 7.39 -13.83
CA SER A 51 -0.68 6.33 -13.87
C SER A 51 0.03 6.24 -15.23
N PHE A 52 -0.69 6.50 -16.32
CA PHE A 52 -0.15 6.50 -17.69
C PHE A 52 0.97 7.52 -17.95
N ARG A 53 1.08 8.58 -17.13
CA ARG A 53 2.08 9.65 -17.34
C ARG A 53 3.44 9.31 -16.73
N GLN A 54 3.51 8.28 -15.88
CA GLN A 54 4.75 7.86 -15.21
C GLN A 54 5.65 7.11 -16.19
N LYS A 55 6.84 7.66 -16.46
CA LYS A 55 7.82 7.07 -17.39
C LYS A 55 8.73 6.04 -16.71
N SER A 56 9.05 6.25 -15.43
CA SER A 56 10.00 5.41 -14.69
C SER A 56 9.31 4.71 -13.52
N TRP A 57 9.24 3.38 -13.58
CA TRP A 57 8.62 2.52 -12.57
C TRP A 57 9.64 1.71 -11.75
N THR A 58 10.92 1.85 -12.09
CA THR A 58 12.02 1.18 -11.39
C THR A 58 12.23 1.83 -10.03
N ARG A 59 12.36 1.02 -8.98
CA ARG A 59 12.74 1.49 -7.64
C ARG A 59 14.20 1.93 -7.63
N LEU A 60 14.47 3.05 -6.96
CA LEU A 60 15.82 3.55 -6.79
C LEU A 60 16.51 2.81 -5.64
N VAL A 61 17.60 2.14 -5.96
CA VAL A 61 18.44 1.44 -4.99
C VAL A 61 19.58 2.36 -4.58
N LEU A 62 19.73 2.60 -3.28
CA LEU A 62 20.98 3.12 -2.71
C LEU A 62 21.96 1.95 -2.60
N ARG A 63 23.08 2.05 -3.30
CA ARG A 63 24.25 1.24 -2.97
C ARG A 63 24.93 1.88 -1.78
N VAL A 64 24.81 1.26 -0.62
CA VAL A 64 25.56 1.66 0.56
C VAL A 64 26.82 0.78 0.58
N ASP A 65 27.96 1.39 0.30
CA ASP A 65 29.27 0.74 0.42
C ASP A 65 29.59 0.56 1.91
N ASN A 66 29.18 -0.56 2.48
CA ASN A 66 29.66 -0.98 3.78
C ASN A 66 31.04 -1.62 3.60
N SER A 67 32.08 -0.92 4.05
CA SER A 67 33.50 -1.29 3.97
C SER A 67 33.90 -2.58 4.72
N ALA A 68 32.94 -3.40 5.13
CA ALA A 68 33.16 -4.67 5.82
C ALA A 68 32.41 -5.89 5.21
N THR A 69 31.46 -5.72 4.28
CA THR A 69 30.63 -6.85 3.79
C THR A 69 30.19 -6.74 2.33
N GLY A 70 30.82 -5.84 1.55
CA GLY A 70 30.41 -5.55 0.17
C GLY A 70 29.24 -4.58 0.09
N PRO A 71 28.90 -4.09 -1.12
CA PRO A 71 27.82 -3.13 -1.31
C PRO A 71 26.48 -3.76 -0.92
N VAL A 72 25.80 -3.18 0.07
CA VAL A 72 24.43 -3.57 0.43
C VAL A 72 23.48 -2.67 -0.34
N GLU A 73 22.69 -3.27 -1.22
CA GLU A 73 21.64 -2.59 -1.97
C GLU A 73 20.43 -2.33 -1.04
N VAL A 74 20.31 -1.09 -0.56
CA VAL A 74 19.21 -0.64 0.30
C VAL A 74 18.24 0.19 -0.54
N PHE A 75 16.95 -0.14 -0.54
CA PHE A 75 15.96 0.68 -1.25
C PHE A 75 15.81 2.08 -0.65
N LYS A 76 15.67 3.10 -1.50
CA LYS A 76 15.45 4.49 -1.05
C LYS A 76 14.12 4.63 -0.31
N PRO A 77 14.09 5.39 0.81
CA PRO A 77 12.84 5.65 1.52
C PRO A 77 11.84 6.41 0.64
N PRO A 78 10.52 6.29 0.92
CA PRO A 78 9.47 6.93 0.11
C PRO A 78 9.69 8.42 -0.15
N ARG A 79 10.28 9.17 0.79
CA ARG A 79 10.63 10.59 0.58
C ARG A 79 11.48 10.86 -0.68
N GLU A 80 12.33 9.93 -1.09
CA GLU A 80 13.25 10.10 -2.23
C GLU A 80 12.91 9.24 -3.45
N ASP A 81 12.05 8.23 -3.29
CA ASP A 81 11.61 7.37 -4.39
C ASP A 81 10.09 7.32 -4.48
N LEU A 82 9.55 7.91 -5.54
CA LEU A 82 8.12 7.94 -5.84
C LEU A 82 7.53 6.54 -6.06
N ASN A 83 8.34 5.55 -6.43
CA ASN A 83 7.90 4.17 -6.66
C ASN A 83 7.97 3.31 -5.40
N ALA A 84 8.55 3.79 -4.30
CA ALA A 84 8.60 3.05 -3.05
C ALA A 84 7.19 2.93 -2.42
N PRO A 85 6.84 1.77 -1.84
CA PRO A 85 5.59 1.60 -1.12
C PRO A 85 5.62 2.40 0.20
N ASP A 86 4.52 3.08 0.50
CA ASP A 86 4.30 3.83 1.73
C ASP A 86 3.00 3.36 2.41
N LEU A 87 2.97 3.41 3.74
CA LEU A 87 1.79 3.04 4.52
C LEU A 87 0.96 4.27 4.92
N TYR A 88 1.52 5.48 4.76
CA TYR A 88 0.87 6.74 5.10
C TYR A 88 -0.38 7.00 4.25
N ILE A 89 -0.25 6.96 2.91
CA ILE A 89 -1.39 7.24 2.01
C ILE A 89 -2.49 6.19 2.16
N PRO A 90 -2.21 4.87 2.20
CA PRO A 90 -3.22 3.84 2.47
C PRO A 90 -4.02 4.07 3.76
N ILE A 91 -3.35 4.40 4.87
CA ILE A 91 -4.02 4.61 6.15
C ILE A 91 -4.86 5.90 6.12
N MET A 92 -4.29 7.00 5.62
CA MET A 92 -5.01 8.27 5.55
C MET A 92 -6.21 8.19 4.61
N SER A 93 -6.07 7.52 3.46
CA SER A 93 -7.17 7.32 2.52
C SER A 93 -8.25 6.40 3.08
N PHE A 94 -7.89 5.33 3.79
CA PHE A 94 -8.85 4.47 4.49
C PHE A 94 -9.69 5.24 5.51
N VAL A 95 -9.05 6.00 6.40
CA VAL A 95 -9.76 6.80 7.42
C VAL A 95 -10.68 7.83 6.75
N THR A 96 -10.17 8.52 5.73
CA THR A 96 -10.96 9.50 4.98
C THR A 96 -12.15 8.84 4.29
N TYR A 97 -12.00 7.63 3.75
CA TYR A 97 -13.07 6.90 3.07
C TYR A 97 -14.21 6.59 4.03
N VAL A 98 -13.89 6.03 5.21
CA VAL A 98 -14.89 5.75 6.25
C VAL A 98 -15.64 7.02 6.64
N LEU A 99 -14.93 8.13 6.87
CA LEU A 99 -15.55 9.40 7.20
C LEU A 99 -16.43 9.93 6.07
N LEU A 100 -16.00 9.81 4.81
CA LEU A 100 -16.76 10.32 3.68
C LEU A 100 -18.04 9.55 3.43
N VAL A 101 -18.03 8.23 3.64
CA VAL A 101 -19.23 7.40 3.63
C VAL A 101 -20.22 7.92 4.67
N GLY A 102 -19.74 8.22 5.88
CA GLY A 102 -20.56 8.86 6.93
C GLY A 102 -21.17 10.19 6.49
N VAL A 103 -20.37 11.08 5.89
CA VAL A 103 -20.83 12.39 5.37
C VAL A 103 -21.86 12.22 4.26
N THR A 104 -21.66 11.25 3.35
CA THR A 104 -22.56 10.96 2.25
C THR A 104 -23.92 10.46 2.75
N LEU A 105 -23.92 9.56 3.75
CA LEU A 105 -25.14 9.06 4.39
C LEU A 105 -25.86 10.15 5.20
N ASN A 106 -25.11 11.02 5.88
CA ASN A 106 -25.67 12.16 6.59
C ASN A 106 -26.39 13.13 5.65
N THR A 107 -25.83 13.38 4.46
CA THR A 107 -26.47 14.20 3.42
C THR A 107 -27.82 13.62 2.97
N ARG A 108 -27.97 12.28 3.01
CA ARG A 108 -29.22 11.57 2.71
C ARG A 108 -30.17 11.41 3.90
N LYS A 109 -29.80 11.90 5.10
CA LYS A 109 -30.52 11.70 6.37
C LYS A 109 -30.69 10.23 6.78
N GLU A 110 -29.82 9.34 6.31
CA GLU A 110 -29.85 7.89 6.59
C GLU A 110 -28.69 7.46 7.49
N PHE A 111 -28.05 8.42 8.17
CA PHE A 111 -26.88 8.14 8.98
C PHE A 111 -27.22 7.26 10.19
N LYS A 112 -26.55 6.11 10.27
CA LYS A 112 -26.51 5.26 11.46
C LYS A 112 -25.04 5.03 11.82
N PRO A 113 -24.65 5.17 13.10
CA PRO A 113 -23.25 5.02 13.51
C PRO A 113 -22.70 3.60 13.25
N GLU A 114 -23.58 2.60 13.23
CA GLU A 114 -23.24 1.21 12.92
C GLU A 114 -22.65 1.03 11.51
N VAL A 115 -23.07 1.86 10.54
CA VAL A 115 -22.61 1.75 9.15
C VAL A 115 -21.14 2.11 9.03
N LEU A 116 -20.64 3.07 9.82
CA LEU A 116 -19.21 3.42 9.84
C LEU A 116 -18.35 2.23 10.29
N GLY A 117 -18.78 1.55 11.35
CA GLY A 117 -18.10 0.37 11.88
C GLY A 117 -18.16 -0.80 10.90
N MET A 118 -19.31 -1.02 10.27
CA MET A 118 -19.50 -2.07 9.27
C MET A 118 -18.66 -1.80 8.00
N THR A 119 -18.70 -0.60 7.44
CA THR A 119 -17.89 -0.20 6.28
C THR A 119 -16.39 -0.33 6.57
N SER A 120 -15.93 0.13 7.74
CA SER A 120 -14.53 0.00 8.17
C SER A 120 -14.11 -1.46 8.27
N SER A 121 -14.93 -2.29 8.93
CA SER A 121 -14.65 -3.72 9.14
C SER A 121 -14.64 -4.49 7.83
N THR A 122 -15.61 -4.25 6.94
CA THR A 122 -15.67 -4.87 5.61
C THR A 122 -14.46 -4.47 4.76
N ALA A 123 -14.08 -3.19 4.75
CA ALA A 123 -12.92 -2.73 4.00
C ALA A 123 -11.61 -3.34 4.54
N LEU A 124 -11.43 -3.44 5.86
CA LEU A 124 -10.29 -4.12 6.47
C LEU A 124 -10.26 -5.62 6.13
N LEU A 125 -11.40 -6.29 6.18
CA LEU A 125 -11.53 -7.70 5.83
C LEU A 125 -11.14 -7.94 4.37
N ILE A 126 -11.61 -7.08 3.45
CA ILE A 126 -11.23 -7.16 2.03
C ILE A 126 -9.71 -7.05 1.87
N ILE A 127 -9.05 -6.06 2.49
CA ILE A 127 -7.58 -5.92 2.39
C ILE A 127 -6.88 -7.15 2.97
N ALA A 128 -7.30 -7.60 4.15
CA ALA A 128 -6.70 -8.77 4.81
C ALA A 128 -6.83 -10.02 3.93
N PHE A 129 -8.00 -10.24 3.34
CA PHE A 129 -8.25 -11.34 2.42
C PHE A 129 -7.39 -11.24 1.16
N GLU A 130 -7.28 -10.06 0.53
CA GLU A 130 -6.45 -9.84 -0.66
C GLU A 130 -4.97 -10.13 -0.38
N VAL A 131 -4.45 -9.64 0.75
CA VAL A 131 -3.06 -9.85 1.17
C VAL A 131 -2.79 -11.34 1.41
N LEU A 132 -3.68 -12.03 2.12
CA LEU A 132 -3.56 -13.46 2.40
C LEU A 132 -3.68 -14.30 1.13
N ALA A 133 -4.66 -14.01 0.27
CA ALA A 133 -4.85 -14.72 -0.99
C ALA A 133 -3.63 -14.58 -1.90
N PHE A 134 -3.07 -13.36 -2.02
CA PHE A 134 -1.87 -13.14 -2.82
C PHE A 134 -0.66 -13.89 -2.25
N LYS A 135 -0.47 -13.86 -0.92
CA LYS A 135 0.59 -14.63 -0.25
C LYS A 135 0.46 -16.13 -0.45
N LEU A 136 -0.75 -16.65 -0.33
CA LEU A 136 -1.06 -18.06 -0.58
C LEU A 136 -0.77 -18.43 -2.03
N CYS A 137 -1.14 -17.60 -3.01
CA CYS A 137 -0.81 -17.82 -4.42
C CYS A 137 0.71 -17.83 -4.65
N CYS A 138 1.46 -16.88 -4.08
CA CYS A 138 2.93 -16.87 -4.17
C CYS A 138 3.55 -18.12 -3.57
N TYR A 139 3.02 -18.62 -2.45
CA TYR A 139 3.44 -19.85 -1.80
C TYR A 139 3.17 -21.08 -2.69
N LEU A 140 1.96 -21.22 -3.23
CA LEU A 140 1.59 -22.32 -4.13
C LEU A 140 2.44 -22.34 -5.40
N LEU A 141 2.76 -21.18 -5.97
CA LEU A 141 3.60 -21.06 -7.16
C LEU A 141 5.11 -21.13 -6.84
N SER A 142 5.49 -21.37 -5.58
CA SER A 142 6.89 -21.44 -5.12
C SER A 142 7.73 -20.26 -5.61
N VAL A 143 7.17 -19.06 -5.54
CA VAL A 143 7.88 -17.83 -5.93
C VAL A 143 8.95 -17.56 -4.88
N THR A 144 10.21 -17.62 -5.29
CA THR A 144 11.39 -17.46 -4.43
C THR A 144 11.59 -16.03 -3.92
N THR A 145 10.78 -15.07 -4.38
CA THR A 145 10.87 -13.67 -3.98
C THR A 145 10.04 -13.43 -2.71
N ASP A 146 10.73 -13.21 -1.60
CA ASP A 146 10.09 -12.84 -0.34
C ASP A 146 9.55 -11.42 -0.38
N VAL A 147 8.26 -11.30 -0.69
CA VAL A 147 7.53 -10.03 -0.63
C VAL A 147 7.28 -9.64 0.84
N PRO A 148 7.74 -8.48 1.34
CA PRO A 148 7.41 -8.08 2.70
C PRO A 148 5.91 -7.78 2.84
N TRP A 149 5.34 -8.15 4.00
CA TRP A 149 3.90 -7.97 4.27
C TRP A 149 3.45 -6.51 4.16
N PHE A 150 4.28 -5.56 4.61
CA PHE A 150 3.96 -4.13 4.59
C PHE A 150 3.88 -3.56 3.16
N ASP A 151 4.70 -4.04 2.21
CA ASP A 151 4.59 -3.63 0.80
C ASP A 151 3.24 -4.06 0.23
N LEU A 152 2.80 -5.29 0.52
CA LEU A 152 1.55 -5.82 0.01
C LEU A 152 0.33 -5.09 0.58
N ILE A 153 0.34 -4.78 1.88
CA ILE A 153 -0.70 -3.98 2.53
C ILE A 153 -0.74 -2.58 1.90
N ALA A 154 0.43 -1.96 1.64
CA ALA A 154 0.49 -0.66 0.98
C ALA A 154 -0.15 -0.71 -0.41
N TYR A 155 0.22 -1.69 -1.24
CA TYR A 155 -0.34 -1.85 -2.58
C TYR A 155 -1.83 -2.13 -2.58
N CYS A 156 -2.35 -2.97 -1.70
CA CYS A 156 -3.79 -3.21 -1.59
C CYS A 156 -4.56 -1.99 -1.07
N GLY A 157 -3.93 -1.17 -0.23
CA GLY A 157 -4.57 0.00 0.38
C GLY A 157 -4.59 1.26 -0.49
N TYR A 158 -3.77 1.36 -1.54
CA TYR A 158 -3.83 2.52 -2.44
C TYR A 158 -5.16 2.65 -3.21
N LYS A 159 -5.97 1.59 -3.26
CA LYS A 159 -7.30 1.60 -3.91
C LYS A 159 -8.29 2.59 -3.31
N PHE A 160 -8.12 2.98 -2.04
CA PHE A 160 -9.03 3.96 -1.45
C PHE A 160 -8.87 5.35 -2.06
N VAL A 161 -7.72 5.68 -2.67
CA VAL A 161 -7.51 6.98 -3.33
C VAL A 161 -8.47 7.20 -4.51
N PRO A 162 -8.56 6.31 -5.52
CA PRO A 162 -9.53 6.47 -6.59
C PRO A 162 -10.99 6.42 -6.10
N VAL A 163 -11.32 5.54 -5.15
CA VAL A 163 -12.67 5.47 -4.55
C VAL A 163 -13.05 6.79 -3.87
N LEU A 164 -12.12 7.39 -3.11
CA LEU A 164 -12.30 8.68 -2.46
C LEU A 164 -12.62 9.81 -3.45
N ILE A 165 -11.87 9.88 -4.55
CA ILE A 165 -12.08 10.90 -5.58
C ILE A 165 -13.49 10.74 -6.19
N CYS A 166 -13.91 9.50 -6.44
CA CYS A 166 -15.24 9.19 -6.95
C CYS A 166 -16.36 9.59 -5.97
N LEU A 167 -16.19 9.29 -4.67
CA LEU A 167 -17.15 9.68 -3.64
C LEU A 167 -17.24 11.20 -3.47
N MET A 168 -16.10 11.90 -3.47
CA MET A 168 -16.07 13.36 -3.45
C MET A 168 -16.80 13.96 -4.66
N LEU A 169 -16.58 13.40 -5.85
CA LEU A 169 -17.25 13.84 -7.07
C LEU A 169 -18.77 13.65 -6.98
N ASN A 170 -19.21 12.50 -6.46
CA ASN A 170 -20.64 12.20 -6.27
C ASN A 170 -21.31 13.16 -5.26
N LEU A 171 -20.55 13.65 -4.26
CA LEU A 171 -21.06 14.62 -3.28
C LEU A 171 -21.23 16.02 -3.89
N VAL A 172 -20.34 16.45 -4.78
CA VAL A 172 -20.39 17.77 -5.42
C VAL A 172 -21.31 17.78 -6.65
N PHE A 173 -21.22 16.75 -7.48
CA PHE A 173 -21.98 16.61 -8.73
C PHE A 173 -22.64 15.22 -8.78
N PRO A 174 -23.88 15.08 -8.28
CA PRO A 174 -24.59 13.80 -8.24
C PRO A 174 -25.18 13.43 -9.61
N ILE A 175 -24.35 13.45 -10.67
CA ILE A 175 -24.72 13.04 -12.03
C ILE A 175 -24.16 11.63 -12.24
N PRO A 176 -25.00 10.56 -12.22
CA PRO A 176 -24.52 9.18 -12.23
C PRO A 176 -23.61 8.86 -13.41
N ALA A 177 -23.92 9.35 -14.61
CA ALA A 177 -23.12 9.12 -15.82
C ALA A 177 -21.68 9.64 -15.68
N VAL A 178 -21.50 10.83 -15.08
CA VAL A 178 -20.18 11.43 -14.86
C VAL A 178 -19.42 10.65 -13.79
N VAL A 179 -20.09 10.28 -12.70
CA VAL A 179 -19.50 9.51 -11.59
C VAL A 179 -19.03 8.14 -12.07
N TYR A 180 -19.86 7.38 -12.79
CA TYR A 180 -19.47 6.07 -13.33
C TYR A 180 -18.39 6.18 -14.41
N GLY A 181 -18.41 7.23 -15.24
CA GLY A 181 -17.35 7.49 -16.22
C GLY A 181 -15.99 7.75 -15.56
N VAL A 182 -15.97 8.58 -14.51
CA VAL A 182 -14.74 8.87 -13.75
C VAL A 182 -14.29 7.64 -12.95
N LEU A 183 -15.21 6.88 -12.35
CA LEU A 183 -14.90 5.63 -11.66
C LEU A 183 -14.20 4.64 -12.60
N ALA A 184 -14.74 4.43 -13.80
CA ALA A 184 -14.13 3.55 -14.80
C ALA A 184 -12.71 4.01 -15.15
N TYR A 185 -12.50 5.30 -15.41
CA TYR A 185 -11.17 5.86 -15.67
C TYR A 185 -10.19 5.60 -14.52
N LEU A 186 -10.63 5.86 -13.28
CA LEU A 186 -9.80 5.71 -12.09
C LEU A 186 -9.46 4.24 -11.80
N ILE A 187 -10.40 3.31 -12.00
CA ILE A 187 -10.13 1.87 -11.88
C ILE A 187 -9.09 1.42 -12.90
N VAL A 188 -9.17 1.89 -14.15
CA VAL A 188 -8.18 1.53 -15.19
C VAL A 188 -6.81 2.13 -14.85
N SER A 189 -6.74 3.40 -14.41
CA SER A 189 -5.48 4.02 -13.96
C SER A 189 -4.85 3.26 -12.79
N TYR A 190 -5.66 2.94 -11.77
CA TYR A 190 -5.23 2.18 -10.60
C TYR A 190 -4.76 0.77 -10.98
N SER A 191 -5.51 0.07 -11.82
CA SER A 191 -5.12 -1.27 -12.32
C SER A 191 -3.77 -1.21 -13.04
N PHE A 192 -3.54 -0.19 -13.87
CA PHE A 192 -2.25 0.00 -14.54
C PHE A 192 -1.12 0.30 -13.52
N PHE A 193 -1.40 1.10 -12.49
CA PHE A 193 -0.46 1.36 -11.41
C PHE A 193 -0.06 0.09 -10.65
N THR A 194 -1.04 -0.72 -10.22
CA THR A 194 -0.79 -1.97 -9.51
C THR A 194 -0.03 -2.96 -10.39
N LEU A 195 -0.44 -3.10 -11.65
CA LEU A 195 0.22 -3.97 -12.63
C LEU A 195 1.72 -3.62 -12.73
N ARG A 196 2.03 -2.33 -12.89
CA ARG A 196 3.42 -1.86 -13.01
C ARG A 196 4.19 -2.01 -11.71
N SER A 197 3.62 -1.64 -10.58
CA SER A 197 4.31 -1.63 -9.28
C SER A 197 4.60 -3.04 -8.76
N VAL A 198 3.64 -3.96 -8.91
CA VAL A 198 3.78 -5.36 -8.45
C VAL A 198 4.61 -6.20 -9.42
N LYS A 199 4.68 -5.85 -10.71
CA LYS A 199 5.51 -6.56 -11.69
C LYS A 199 6.98 -6.65 -11.25
N TYR A 200 7.56 -5.54 -10.79
CA TYR A 200 8.95 -5.50 -10.33
C TYR A 200 9.20 -6.33 -9.06
N LEU A 201 8.14 -6.66 -8.33
CA LEU A 201 8.22 -7.45 -7.11
C LEU A 201 8.12 -8.95 -7.38
N VAL A 202 7.39 -9.36 -8.42
CA VAL A 202 7.17 -10.78 -8.77
C VAL A 202 8.12 -11.27 -9.86
N LEU A 203 8.57 -10.37 -10.74
CA LEU A 203 9.54 -10.64 -11.80
C LEU A 203 10.80 -9.81 -11.54
N PRO A 204 11.78 -10.32 -10.77
CA PRO A 204 13.10 -9.68 -10.73
C PRO A 204 13.72 -9.73 -12.13
N ASP A 205 14.26 -8.59 -12.60
CA ASP A 205 15.01 -8.47 -13.86
C ASP A 205 16.37 -9.16 -13.69
N THR A 206 16.37 -10.49 -13.61
CA THR A 206 17.61 -11.26 -13.53
C THR A 206 18.05 -11.59 -14.96
N ASN A 207 19.03 -10.84 -15.46
CA ASN A 207 19.78 -11.14 -16.70
C ASN A 207 20.50 -12.51 -16.67
N ASN A 208 20.51 -13.18 -15.52
CA ASN A 208 21.11 -14.49 -15.27
C ASN A 208 20.13 -15.44 -14.56
N SER A 209 19.14 -16.03 -15.23
CA SER A 209 18.56 -17.32 -14.78
C SER A 209 17.54 -17.90 -15.75
N THR A 210 17.73 -19.19 -15.99
CA THR A 210 16.89 -20.20 -16.62
C THR A 210 15.53 -20.36 -15.93
N LEU A 211 14.73 -19.30 -15.84
CA LEU A 211 13.31 -19.50 -15.52
C LEU A 211 12.68 -20.27 -16.67
N ILE A 212 12.23 -21.50 -16.39
CA ILE A 212 11.43 -22.29 -17.32
C ILE A 212 10.27 -21.39 -17.79
N ALA A 213 10.11 -21.22 -19.10
CA ALA A 213 9.14 -20.29 -19.67
C ALA A 213 7.73 -20.43 -19.06
N THR A 214 7.36 -21.66 -18.69
CA THR A 214 6.13 -22.02 -17.98
C THR A 214 5.95 -21.30 -16.63
N GLN A 215 7.00 -21.23 -15.80
CA GLN A 215 6.93 -20.55 -14.49
C GLN A 215 6.77 -19.04 -14.65
N ARG A 216 7.41 -18.45 -15.66
CA ARG A 216 7.24 -17.02 -15.99
C ARG A 216 5.81 -16.71 -16.43
N GLN A 217 5.21 -17.56 -17.26
CA GLN A 217 3.81 -17.42 -17.67
C GLN A 217 2.86 -17.50 -16.47
N GLN A 218 3.03 -18.47 -15.58
CA GLN A 218 2.19 -18.60 -14.37
C GLN A 218 2.26 -17.37 -13.47
N ARG A 219 3.44 -16.77 -13.29
CA ARG A 219 3.62 -15.52 -12.52
C ARG A 219 2.90 -14.33 -13.17
N ILE A 220 2.90 -14.25 -14.49
CA ILE A 220 2.17 -13.22 -15.23
C ILE A 220 0.66 -13.40 -15.05
N TYR A 221 0.15 -14.62 -15.16
CA TYR A 221 -1.28 -14.91 -14.91
C TYR A 221 -1.70 -14.57 -13.48
N LEU A 222 -0.88 -14.89 -12.47
CA LEU A 222 -1.13 -14.50 -11.08
C LEU A 222 -1.24 -12.98 -10.96
N LEU A 223 -0.33 -12.24 -11.58
CA LEU A 223 -0.32 -10.78 -11.52
C LEU A 223 -1.58 -10.19 -12.17
N PHE A 224 -2.02 -10.70 -13.33
CA PHE A 224 -3.27 -10.26 -13.96
C PHE A 224 -4.50 -10.61 -13.11
N MET A 225 -4.53 -11.81 -12.53
CA MET A 225 -5.61 -12.23 -11.63
C MET A 225 -5.69 -11.33 -10.39
N PHE A 226 -4.54 -11.00 -9.79
CA PHE A 226 -4.48 -10.07 -8.66
C PHE A 226 -4.99 -8.67 -9.01
N VAL A 227 -4.55 -8.11 -10.14
CA VAL A 227 -5.04 -6.80 -10.61
C VAL A 227 -6.55 -6.84 -10.90
N GLY A 228 -7.04 -7.94 -11.48
CA GLY A 228 -8.48 -8.13 -11.72
C GLY A 228 -9.30 -8.16 -10.44
N ILE A 229 -8.83 -8.88 -9.42
CA ILE A 229 -9.46 -8.89 -8.09
C ILE A 229 -9.46 -7.48 -7.48
N GLN A 230 -8.34 -6.76 -7.56
CA GLN A 230 -8.26 -5.39 -7.03
C GLN A 230 -9.21 -4.43 -7.74
N ALA A 231 -9.34 -4.52 -9.07
CA ALA A 231 -10.27 -3.70 -9.83
C ALA A 231 -11.72 -3.99 -9.43
N LEU A 232 -12.07 -5.26 -9.23
CA LEU A 232 -13.39 -5.69 -8.82
C LEU A 232 -13.71 -5.22 -7.40
N THR A 233 -12.82 -5.39 -6.43
CA THR A 233 -13.04 -4.92 -5.06
C THR A 233 -13.11 -3.39 -4.98
N SER A 234 -12.37 -2.68 -5.84
CA SER A 234 -12.45 -1.21 -5.93
C SER A 234 -13.76 -0.71 -6.53
N PHE A 235 -14.43 -1.53 -7.35
CA PHE A 235 -15.76 -1.20 -7.90
C PHE A 235 -16.87 -1.39 -6.86
N PHE A 236 -16.72 -2.36 -5.96
CA PHE A 236 -17.69 -2.66 -4.91
C PHE A 236 -17.56 -1.79 -3.65
N LEU A 237 -16.42 -1.09 -3.48
CA LEU A 237 -16.18 -0.12 -2.40
C LEU A 237 -16.68 1.28 -2.80
#